data_AF-A0A2V7FMW1-F1
#
_entry.id   AF-A0A2V7FMW1-F1
#
_cell.length_a   1.000
_cell.length_b   1.000
_cell.length_c   1.000
_cell.angle_alpha   90.00
_cell.angle_beta   90.00
_cell.angle_gamma   90.00
#
_symmetry.space_group_name_H-M   'P 1'
#
loop_
_entity.id
_entity.type
_entity.pdbx_description
1 polymer ?
#
loop_
_entity_poly.entity_id
_entity_poly.type
_entity_poly.pdbx_seq_one_letter_code
_entity_poly.pdbx_strand_id
1 'polypeptide(L)'
;MPEKETLERARRDKREGKAPTTQAGEFVREEIHHVREGKHGARSPKQAIAIGLSKARRAGVDLPPPRKGKKGEPRRAASRKALARQARTAARRRKTPARRAA
;
A
#
# COMPACT_ATOMS: atom_id res chain seq x y z
N MET A 1 -1.42 -6.54 1.77
CA MET A 1 -0.61 -7.65 1.21
C MET A 1 -1.10 -7.89 -0.22
N PRO A 2 -0.29 -8.41 -1.15
CA PRO A 2 -0.72 -8.68 -2.53
C PRO A 2 -1.78 -9.79 -2.58
N GLU A 3 -2.63 -9.77 -3.59
CA GLU A 3 -3.61 -10.79 -3.90
C GLU A 3 -2.94 -12.10 -4.33
N LYS A 4 -3.65 -13.23 -4.13
CA LYS A 4 -3.15 -14.55 -4.53
C LYS A 4 -2.87 -14.61 -6.03
N GLU A 5 -3.73 -14.00 -6.83
CA GLU A 5 -3.59 -13.94 -8.29
C GLU A 5 -2.30 -13.23 -8.71
N THR A 6 -1.96 -12.10 -8.08
CA THR A 6 -0.70 -11.38 -8.35
C THR A 6 0.53 -12.24 -8.04
N LEU A 7 0.48 -13.03 -6.98
CA LEU A 7 1.56 -13.97 -6.63
C LEU A 7 1.69 -15.09 -7.67
N GLU A 8 0.58 -15.62 -8.17
CA GLU A 8 0.57 -16.66 -9.20
C GLU A 8 1.13 -16.16 -10.52
N ARG A 9 0.72 -14.96 -10.96
CA ARG A 9 1.25 -14.33 -12.17
C ARG A 9 2.75 -14.05 -12.06
N ALA A 10 3.21 -13.49 -10.93
CA ALA A 10 4.63 -13.29 -10.69
C ALA A 10 5.44 -14.61 -10.66
N ARG A 11 4.85 -15.69 -10.11
CA ARG A 11 5.46 -17.04 -10.15
C ARG A 11 5.52 -17.61 -11.55
N ARG A 12 4.48 -17.40 -12.38
CA ARG A 12 4.47 -17.78 -13.79
C ARG A 12 5.58 -17.06 -14.56
N ASP A 13 5.70 -15.76 -14.38
CA ASP A 13 6.79 -14.98 -14.99
C ASP A 13 8.17 -15.48 -14.58
N LYS A 14 8.33 -15.86 -13.31
CA LYS A 14 9.57 -16.49 -12.82
C LYS A 14 9.83 -17.84 -13.48
N ARG A 15 8.80 -18.69 -13.64
CA ARG A 15 8.92 -19.99 -14.32
C ARG A 15 9.27 -19.83 -15.80
N GLU A 16 8.76 -18.77 -16.43
CA GLU A 16 9.09 -18.39 -17.81
C GLU A 16 10.48 -17.75 -17.94
N GLY A 17 11.24 -17.62 -16.84
CA GLY A 17 12.59 -17.05 -16.87
C GLY A 17 12.63 -15.53 -17.06
N LYS A 18 11.52 -14.83 -16.85
CA LYS A 18 11.46 -13.38 -17.06
C LYS A 18 12.24 -12.62 -15.98
N ALA A 19 12.70 -11.42 -16.35
CA ALA A 19 13.44 -10.53 -15.47
C ALA A 19 12.66 -10.20 -14.18
N PRO A 20 13.35 -9.95 -13.04
CA PRO A 20 12.71 -9.55 -11.78
C PRO A 20 11.85 -8.29 -11.89
N THR A 21 12.20 -7.36 -12.78
CA THR A 21 11.41 -6.14 -13.04
C THR A 21 10.08 -6.46 -13.71
N THR A 22 10.03 -7.47 -14.57
CA THR A 22 8.79 -7.94 -15.20
C THR A 22 7.89 -8.61 -14.17
N GLN A 23 8.44 -9.51 -13.35
CA GLN A 23 7.71 -10.13 -12.24
C GLN A 23 7.13 -9.08 -11.28
N ALA A 24 7.90 -8.01 -11.01
CA ALA A 24 7.47 -6.89 -10.18
C ALA A 24 6.36 -6.04 -10.83
N GLY A 25 6.26 -6.06 -12.17
CA GLY A 25 5.24 -5.37 -12.94
C GLY A 25 3.82 -5.80 -12.56
N GLU A 26 3.62 -7.09 -12.23
CA GLU A 26 2.33 -7.61 -11.77
C GLU A 26 1.84 -6.92 -10.49
N PHE A 27 2.75 -6.64 -9.55
CA PHE A 27 2.42 -5.92 -8.31
C PHE A 27 2.15 -4.44 -8.53
N VAL A 28 2.85 -3.82 -9.48
CA VAL A 28 2.61 -2.40 -9.84
C VAL A 28 1.27 -2.26 -10.54
N ARG A 29 0.94 -3.20 -11.44
CA ARG A 29 -0.34 -3.26 -12.13
C ARG A 29 -1.49 -3.43 -11.14
N GLU A 30 -1.39 -4.39 -10.22
CA GLU A 30 -2.34 -4.58 -9.12
C GLU A 30 -2.58 -3.29 -8.34
N GLU A 31 -1.50 -2.65 -7.87
CA GLU A 31 -1.60 -1.41 -7.08
C GLU A 31 -2.28 -0.28 -7.85
N ILE A 32 -1.99 -0.13 -9.15
CA ILE A 32 -2.66 0.88 -9.99
C ILE A 32 -4.15 0.58 -10.13
N HIS A 33 -4.54 -0.69 -10.33
CA HIS A 33 -5.95 -1.07 -10.37
C HIS A 33 -6.65 -0.75 -9.06
N HIS A 34 -6.05 -1.13 -7.92
CA HIS A 34 -6.63 -0.86 -6.60
C HIS A 34 -6.75 0.63 -6.29
N VAL A 35 -5.80 1.46 -6.75
CA VAL A 35 -5.88 2.92 -6.60
C VAL A 35 -7.04 3.47 -7.42
N ARG A 36 -7.24 3.00 -8.65
CA ARG A 36 -8.36 3.41 -9.52
C ARG A 36 -9.71 2.98 -8.95
N GLU A 37 -9.77 1.80 -8.33
CA GLU A 37 -10.96 1.29 -7.65
C GLU A 37 -11.21 1.95 -6.27
N GLY A 38 -10.32 2.85 -5.83
CA GLY A 38 -10.44 3.51 -4.52
C GLY A 38 -10.11 2.62 -3.31
N LYS A 39 -9.67 1.38 -3.54
CA LYS A 39 -9.21 0.46 -2.47
C LYS A 39 -7.91 0.94 -1.81
N HIS A 40 -7.08 1.65 -2.56
CA HIS A 40 -5.76 2.12 -2.12
C HIS A 40 -5.63 3.65 -2.21
N GLY A 41 -5.08 4.28 -1.16
CA GLY A 41 -4.98 5.74 -1.03
C GLY A 41 -3.70 6.36 -1.59
N ALA A 42 -3.16 5.87 -2.71
CA ALA A 42 -1.96 6.47 -3.31
C ALA A 42 -2.31 7.83 -3.93
N ARG A 43 -1.57 8.88 -3.57
CA ARG A 43 -1.80 10.27 -4.01
C ARG A 43 -1.15 10.59 -5.35
N SER A 44 -0.36 9.66 -5.91
CA SER A 44 0.32 9.84 -7.18
C SER A 44 0.67 8.51 -7.84
N PRO A 45 0.86 8.47 -9.18
CA PRO A 45 1.32 7.28 -9.88
C PRO A 45 2.70 6.79 -9.38
N LYS A 46 3.63 7.72 -9.11
CA LYS A 46 4.95 7.38 -8.54
C LYS A 46 4.83 6.65 -7.20
N GLN A 47 3.86 7.05 -6.37
CA GLN A 47 3.59 6.41 -5.09
C GLN A 47 2.99 5.00 -5.28
N ALA A 48 2.05 4.82 -6.22
CA ALA A 48 1.51 3.50 -6.54
C ALA A 48 2.63 2.55 -7.00
N ILE A 49 3.51 3.00 -7.89
CA ILE A 49 4.68 2.22 -8.33
C ILE A 49 5.58 1.87 -7.13
N ALA A 50 5.88 2.83 -6.26
CA ALA A 50 6.72 2.58 -5.08
C ALA A 50 6.10 1.56 -4.10
N ILE A 51 4.77 1.61 -3.91
CA ILE A 51 4.05 0.64 -3.08
C ILE A 51 4.08 -0.74 -3.75
N GLY A 52 3.78 -0.85 -5.04
CA GLY A 52 3.84 -2.09 -5.81
C GLY A 52 5.22 -2.75 -5.75
N LEU A 53 6.29 -1.99 -6.01
CA LEU A 53 7.68 -2.47 -5.88
C LEU A 53 8.03 -2.89 -4.44
N SER A 54 7.46 -2.23 -3.44
CA SER A 54 7.64 -2.61 -2.03
C SER A 54 6.91 -3.90 -1.69
N LYS A 55 5.72 -4.15 -2.27
CA LYS A 55 5.00 -5.42 -2.14
C LYS A 55 5.78 -6.56 -2.82
N ALA A 56 6.28 -6.35 -4.04
CA ALA A 56 7.04 -7.33 -4.80
C ALA A 56 8.26 -7.85 -4.01
N ARG A 57 9.03 -6.94 -3.40
CA ARG A 57 10.18 -7.33 -2.55
C ARG A 57 9.77 -8.18 -1.36
N ARG A 58 8.68 -7.81 -0.67
CA ARG A 58 8.16 -8.62 0.46
C ARG A 58 7.67 -9.99 0.01
N ALA A 59 7.21 -10.10 -1.23
CA ALA A 59 6.80 -11.35 -1.85
C ALA A 59 7.98 -12.20 -2.36
N GLY A 60 9.22 -11.73 -2.21
CA GLY A 60 10.43 -12.48 -2.59
C GLY A 60 10.90 -12.27 -4.03
N VAL A 61 10.41 -11.23 -4.72
CA VAL A 61 10.98 -10.83 -6.02
C VAL A 61 12.35 -10.20 -5.81
N ASP A 62 13.36 -10.67 -6.56
CA ASP A 62 14.76 -10.27 -6.43
C ASP A 62 15.02 -8.89 -7.08
N LEU A 63 14.56 -7.84 -6.40
CA LEU A 63 14.77 -6.46 -6.83
C LEU A 63 15.91 -5.80 -6.04
N PRO A 64 16.77 -4.98 -6.68
CA PRO A 64 17.83 -4.25 -6.00
C PRO A 64 17.24 -3.22 -5.04
N PRO A 65 17.74 -3.02 -3.81
CA PRO A 65 17.12 -2.16 -2.81
C PRO A 65 16.89 -0.72 -3.31
N PRO A 66 15.90 0.01 -2.76
CA PRO A 66 15.73 1.42 -3.11
C PRO A 66 17.00 2.21 -2.76
N ARG A 67 17.27 3.27 -3.53
CA ARG A 67 18.38 4.19 -3.25
C ARG A 67 18.36 4.67 -1.80
N LYS A 68 19.54 4.85 -1.21
CA LYS A 68 19.71 5.37 0.16
C LYS A 68 18.89 6.67 0.32
N GLY A 69 18.21 6.82 1.46
CA GLY A 69 17.34 7.97 1.74
C GLY A 69 15.96 7.96 1.05
N LYS A 70 15.66 7.03 0.13
CA LYS A 70 14.32 6.89 -0.49
C LYS A 70 13.37 6.01 0.32
N LYS A 71 13.87 5.26 1.30
CA LYS A 71 13.05 4.45 2.19
C LYS A 71 12.47 5.38 3.25
N GLY A 72 11.17 5.66 3.17
CA GLY A 72 10.47 6.34 4.27
C GLY A 72 10.51 5.48 5.53
N GLU A 73 10.47 6.12 6.70
CA GLU A 73 10.33 5.38 7.95
C GLU A 73 9.13 4.43 7.86
N PRO A 74 9.27 3.18 8.33
CA PRO A 74 8.12 2.30 8.41
C PRO A 74 7.07 3.00 9.27
N ARG A 75 5.84 3.15 8.73
CA ARG A 75 4.70 3.63 9.52
C ARG A 75 4.52 2.64 10.67
N ARG A 76 4.95 3.03 11.87
CA ARG A 76 4.67 2.28 13.08
C ARG A 76 3.16 2.18 13.22
N ALA A 77 2.66 0.98 13.51
CA ALA A 77 1.24 0.82 13.83
C ALA A 77 0.91 1.79 14.97
N ALA A 78 -0.22 2.50 14.85
CA ALA A 78 -0.67 3.38 15.92
C ALA A 78 -0.82 2.56 17.20
N SER A 79 -0.26 3.04 18.31
CA SER A 79 -0.39 2.35 19.59
C SER A 79 -1.88 2.24 19.96
N ARG A 80 -2.26 1.20 20.73
CA ARG A 80 -3.63 1.04 21.24
C ARG A 80 -4.12 2.32 21.93
N LYS A 81 -3.23 3.02 22.64
CA LYS A 81 -3.51 4.31 23.29
C LYS A 81 -3.81 5.43 22.29
N ALA A 82 -3.07 5.52 21.18
CA ALA A 82 -3.32 6.49 20.12
C ALA A 82 -4.67 6.22 19.43
N LEU A 83 -4.96 4.96 19.11
CA LEU A 83 -6.25 4.55 18.53
C LEU A 83 -7.41 4.85 19.48
N ALA A 84 -7.28 4.52 20.77
CA ALA A 84 -8.29 4.82 21.77
C ALA A 84 -8.55 6.32 21.93
N ARG A 85 -7.49 7.15 21.90
CA ARG A 85 -7.62 8.61 21.90
C ARG A 85 -8.36 9.11 20.66
N GLN A 86 -8.03 8.58 19.48
CA GLN A 86 -8.68 8.94 18.22
C GLN A 86 -10.16 8.54 18.19
N ALA A 87 -10.51 7.37 18.74
CA ALA A 87 -11.90 6.95 18.88
C ALA A 87 -12.69 7.86 19.84
N ARG A 88 -12.08 8.27 20.97
CA ARG A 88 -12.71 9.21 21.92
C ARG A 88 -12.95 10.59 21.30
N THR A 89 -11.99 11.13 20.55
CA THR A 89 -12.18 12.42 19.86
C THR A 89 -13.23 12.33 18.76
N ALA A 90 -13.27 11.23 18.00
CA ALA A 90 -14.32 10.99 17.01
C ALA A 90 -15.72 10.90 17.65
N ALA A 91 -15.84 10.19 18.78
CA ALA A 91 -17.09 10.09 19.53
C ALA A 91 -17.56 11.45 20.10
N ARG A 92 -16.63 12.26 20.62
CA ARG A 92 -16.94 13.63 21.09
C ARG A 92 -17.43 14.53 19.96
N ARG A 93 -16.78 14.48 18.79
CA ARG A 93 -17.21 15.22 17.59
C ARG A 93 -18.59 14.79 17.08
N ARG A 94 -18.96 13.52 17.26
CA ARG A 94 -20.32 13.03 16.95
C ARG A 94 -21.38 13.48 17.96
N LYS A 95 -20.98 13.70 19.23
CA LYS A 95 -21.89 14.16 20.30
C LYS A 95 -22.11 15.67 20.31
N THR A 96 -21.22 16.46 19.71
CA THR A 96 -21.52 17.86 19.43
C THR A 96 -22.56 17.88 18.30
N PRO A 97 -23.81 18.30 18.53
CA PRO A 97 -24.70 18.59 17.42
C PRO A 97 -23.96 19.63 16.58
N ALA A 98 -23.86 19.38 15.28
CA ALA A 98 -23.55 20.46 14.36
C ALA A 98 -24.46 21.62 14.79
N ARG A 99 -23.86 22.76 15.16
CA ARG A 99 -24.62 24.00 15.33
C ARG A 99 -25.58 24.03 14.15
N ARG A 100 -26.88 23.95 14.48
CA ARG A 100 -27.97 24.05 13.53
C ARG A 100 -27.59 25.14 12.54
N ALA A 101 -27.52 24.79 11.26
CA ALA A 101 -27.62 25.77 10.21
C ALA A 101 -28.90 26.57 10.53
N ALA A 102 -28.71 27.84 10.88
CA ALA A 102 -29.74 28.85 10.93
C ALA A 102 -29.60 29.67 9.65
#